data_AF-A0A945Q3H9-F1
#
_entry.id   AF-A0A945Q3H9-F1
#
_cell.length_a   1.000
_cell.length_b   1.000
_cell.length_c   1.000
_cell.angle_alpha   90.00
_cell.angle_beta   90.00
_cell.angle_gamma   90.00
#
_symmetry.space_group_name_H-M   'P 1'
#
loop_
_entity.id
_entity.type
_entity.pdbx_description
1 polymer ?
#
loop_
_entity_poly.entity_id
_entity_poly.type
_entity_poly.pdbx_seq_one_letter_code
_entity_poly.pdbx_strand_id
1 'polypeptide(L)' 'SGDLNDTIELELADKIGKWKGSGLSDIREFEYLFAKNKVFSKKGNHSINIEQAMRFGAKEKIQSLEHVSDIGLIIRKQND' A
#
# COMPACT_ATOMS: atom_id res chain seq x y z
N SER A 1 -1.16 -10.88 23.61
CA SER A 1 -0.84 -11.49 22.30
C SER A 1 -0.91 -10.39 21.27
N GLY A 2 0.23 -9.90 20.80
CA GLY A 2 0.25 -8.79 19.84
C GLY A 2 -0.46 -9.21 18.55
N ASP A 3 -1.41 -8.40 18.09
CA ASP A 3 -2.02 -8.61 16.80
C ASP A 3 -0.91 -8.61 15.74
N LEU A 4 -0.72 -9.74 15.05
CA LEU A 4 0.10 -9.81 13.83
C LEU A 4 -0.65 -9.04 12.74
N ASN A 5 -0.56 -7.71 12.79
CA ASN A 5 -0.92 -6.88 11.66
C ASN A 5 0.22 -6.98 10.66
N ASP A 6 -0.04 -7.66 9.55
CA ASP A 6 0.87 -7.66 8.42
C ASP A 6 0.78 -6.30 7.72
N THR A 7 1.88 -5.55 7.67
CA THR A 7 1.95 -4.23 7.02
C THR A 7 2.78 -4.32 5.75
N ILE A 8 2.27 -3.73 4.66
CA ILE A 8 3.06 -3.51 3.44
C ILE A 8 3.47 -2.05 3.42
N GLU A 9 4.77 -1.80 3.37
CA GLU A 9 5.32 -0.45 3.19
C GLU A 9 5.67 -0.22 1.72
N LEU A 10 5.10 0.84 1.13
CA LEU A 10 5.37 1.24 -0.24
C LEU A 10 5.94 2.67 -0.26
N GLU A 11 7.16 2.82 -0.78
CA GLU A 11 7.74 4.13 -1.03
C GLU A 11 7.20 4.68 -2.36
N LEU A 12 6.33 5.68 -2.31
CA LEU A 12 5.66 6.20 -3.50
C LEU A 12 6.57 7.09 -4.37
N ALA A 13 7.53 7.78 -3.76
CA ALA A 13 8.50 8.63 -4.44
C ALA A 13 9.84 8.63 -3.71
N ASP A 14 10.92 8.90 -4.43
CA ASP A 14 12.24 9.08 -3.81
C ASP A 14 12.39 10.46 -3.15
N LYS A 15 13.55 10.68 -2.51
CA LYS A 15 13.86 11.93 -1.79
C LYS A 15 13.92 13.19 -2.68
N ILE A 16 13.98 13.05 -4.00
CA ILE A 16 13.98 14.18 -4.95
C ILE A 16 12.61 14.38 -5.62
N GLY A 17 11.59 13.63 -5.17
CA GLY A 17 10.21 13.75 -5.66
C GLY A 17 9.94 12.93 -6.92
N LYS A 18 10.84 12.03 -7.34
CA LYS A 18 10.56 11.14 -8.47
C LYS A 18 9.65 10.00 -8.03
N TRP A 19 8.45 9.96 -8.61
CA TRP A 19 7.48 8.88 -8.40
C TRP A 19 8.04 7.52 -8.82
N LYS A 20 7.76 6.51 -7.99
CA LYS A 20 8.03 5.09 -8.25
C LYS A 20 6.77 4.40 -8.80
N GLY A 21 6.90 3.12 -9.17
CA GLY A 21 5.84 2.33 -9.78
C GLY A 21 5.85 2.40 -11.31
N SER A 22 5.08 1.51 -11.94
CA SER A 22 4.88 1.47 -13.39
C SER A 22 3.46 1.91 -13.75
N GLY A 23 3.20 2.26 -15.00
CA GLY A 23 1.85 2.64 -15.44
C GLY A 23 1.87 3.63 -16.60
N LEU A 24 0.69 3.94 -17.12
CA LEU A 24 0.49 4.88 -18.22
C LEU A 24 0.04 6.25 -17.69
N SER A 25 0.56 7.34 -18.26
CA SER A 25 0.22 8.71 -17.88
C SER A 25 0.48 8.98 -16.40
N ASP A 26 -0.55 9.33 -15.63
CA ASP A 26 -0.44 9.71 -14.21
C ASP A 26 -0.71 8.52 -13.27
N ILE A 27 -0.97 7.33 -13.83
CA ILE A 27 -1.20 6.12 -13.06
C ILE A 27 0.14 5.55 -12.60
N ARG A 28 0.22 5.19 -11.32
CA ARG A 28 1.36 4.46 -10.74
C ARG A 28 0.85 3.21 -10.02
N GLU A 29 1.35 2.07 -10.45
CA GLU A 29 1.01 0.74 -9.97
C GLU A 29 2.22 0.14 -9.25
N PHE A 30 1.93 -0.51 -8.12
CA PHE A 30 2.89 -1.26 -7.32
C PHE A 30 2.33 -2.67 -7.12
N GLU A 31 3.12 -3.67 -7.51
CA GLU A 31 2.78 -5.07 -7.27
C GLU A 31 3.64 -5.61 -6.13
N TYR A 32 2.98 -6.24 -5.15
CA TYR A 32 3.64 -6.81 -3.99
C TYR A 32 3.11 -8.21 -3.71
N LEU A 33 4.02 -9.19 -3.64
CA LEU A 33 3.67 -10.55 -3.24
C LEU A 33 3.58 -10.60 -1.71
N PHE A 34 2.36 -10.45 -1.19
CA PHE A 34 2.11 -10.39 0.26
C PHE A 34 2.59 -11.64 1.00
N ALA A 35 2.28 -12.82 0.48
CA ALA A 35 2.80 -14.07 1.01
C ALA A 35 2.69 -15.20 -0.01
N LYS A 36 3.74 -16.04 -0.07
CA LYS A 36 3.72 -17.27 -0.85
C LYS A 36 3.18 -18.41 0.00
N ASN A 37 2.27 -19.23 -0.54
CA ASN A 37 1.68 -20.40 0.12
C ASN A 37 0.97 -20.10 1.47
N LYS A 38 0.54 -18.85 1.72
CA LYS A 38 -0.16 -18.49 2.95
C LYS A 38 -1.63 -18.87 2.86
N VAL A 39 -2.07 -19.68 3.82
CA VAL A 39 -3.49 -20.00 4.00
C VAL A 39 -4.07 -19.00 4.99
N PHE A 40 -5.05 -18.22 4.56
CA PHE A 40 -5.84 -17.38 5.45
C PHE A 40 -6.73 -18.28 6.32
N SER A 41 -6.23 -18.64 7.50
CA SER A 41 -6.85 -19.64 8.39
C SER A 41 -8.09 -19.14 9.12
N LYS A 42 -8.22 -17.82 9.29
CA LYS A 42 -9.39 -17.19 9.90
C LYS A 42 -10.40 -16.81 8.82
N LYS A 43 -11.56 -17.48 8.84
CA LYS A 43 -12.73 -17.05 8.08
C LYS A 43 -13.38 -15.85 8.77
N GLY A 44 -13.82 -14.86 7.99
CA GLY A 44 -14.54 -13.70 8.53
C GLY A 44 -14.27 -12.42 7.75
N ASN A 45 -14.70 -11.30 8.31
CA ASN A 45 -14.48 -9.98 7.73
C ASN A 45 -13.04 -9.53 8.01
N HIS A 46 -12.35 -9.08 6.96
CA HIS A 46 -11.03 -8.47 7.05
C HIS A 46 -11.16 -6.98 6.80
N SER A 47 -10.59 -6.17 7.68
CA SER A 47 -10.49 -4.74 7.49
C SER A 47 -9.14 -4.40 6.87
N ILE A 48 -9.15 -3.49 5.92
CA ILE A 48 -7.94 -2.95 5.30
C ILE A 48 -7.87 -1.48 5.66
N ASN A 49 -6.69 -1.07 6.15
CA ASN A 49 -6.41 0.31 6.47
C ASN A 49 -5.29 0.79 5.56
N ILE A 50 -5.49 1.98 4.98
CA ILE A 50 -4.47 2.66 4.18
C ILE A 50 -4.04 3.89 4.96
N GLU A 51 -2.73 4.04 5.09
CA GLU A 51 -2.10 5.18 5.73
C GLU A 51 -1.08 5.81 4.79
N GLN A 52 -1.08 7.13 4.74
CA GLN A 52 -0.16 7.92 3.93
C GLN A 52 0.58 8.89 4.82
N ALA A 53 1.87 9.08 4.55
CA ALA A 53 2.72 10.04 5.24
C ALA A 53 3.83 10.51 4.28
N MET A 54 4.36 11.71 4.54
CA MET A 54 5.57 12.20 3.89
C MET A 54 6.77 11.94 4.79
N ARG A 55 7.90 11.50 4.21
CA ARG A 55 9.16 11.31 4.96
C ARG A 55 9.61 12.60 5.65
N PHE A 56 9.42 13.73 4.98
CA PHE A 56 9.69 15.05 5.49
C PHE A 56 8.40 15.85 5.44
N GLY A 57 7.74 15.97 6.59
CA GLY A 57 6.47 16.67 6.72
C GLY A 57 6.13 16.92 8.18
N ALA A 58 5.21 17.85 8.43
CA ALA A 58 4.82 18.24 9.79
C ALA A 58 3.85 17.24 10.45
N LYS A 59 3.32 16.26 9.71
CA LYS A 59 2.29 15.34 10.18
C LYS A 59 2.75 13.89 10.02
N GLU A 60 2.54 13.09 11.06
CA GLU A 60 2.80 11.65 11.07
C GLU A 60 1.84 10.88 10.16
N LYS A 61 0.65 11.44 9.91
CA LYS A 61 -0.37 10.90 9.02
C LYS A 61 -1.03 12.00 8.20
N ILE A 62 -1.28 11.70 6.93
CA ILE A 62 -1.89 12.61 5.97
C ILE A 62 -3.15 11.94 5.43
N GLN A 63 -4.31 12.58 5.63
CA GLN A 63 -5.59 12.07 5.10
C GLN A 63 -5.74 12.32 3.60
N SER A 64 -5.19 13.43 3.09
CA SER A 64 -5.18 13.79 1.67
C SER A 64 -3.77 14.20 1.29
N LEU A 65 -3.08 13.35 0.55
CA LEU A 65 -1.74 13.64 0.04
C LEU A 65 -1.87 14.48 -1.24
N GLU A 66 -1.24 15.64 -1.27
CA GLU A 66 -1.26 16.50 -2.45
C GLU A 66 -0.73 15.73 -3.68
N HIS A 67 -1.39 15.91 -4.83
CA HIS A 67 -1.11 15.20 -6.09
C HIS A 67 -1.47 13.70 -6.15
N VAL A 68 -2.05 13.14 -5.09
CA VAL A 68 -2.71 11.82 -5.15
C VAL A 68 -4.21 12.04 -5.09
N SER A 69 -4.89 11.90 -6.23
CA SER A 69 -6.35 12.06 -6.30
C SER A 69 -7.09 10.84 -5.75
N ASP A 70 -6.61 9.65 -6.08
CA ASP A 70 -7.31 8.39 -5.84
C ASP A 70 -6.34 7.27 -5.49
N ILE A 71 -6.81 6.32 -4.68
CA ILE A 71 -6.08 5.09 -4.34
C ILE A 71 -6.96 3.89 -4.64
N GLY A 72 -6.47 3.01 -5.52
CA GLY A 72 -7.09 1.72 -5.80
C GLY A 72 -6.32 0.58 -5.13
N LEU A 73 -7.04 -0.41 -4.61
CA LEU A 73 -6.46 -1.64 -4.08
C LEU A 73 -7.08 -2.85 -4.78
N ILE A 74 -6.23 -3.77 -5.24
CA ILE A 74 -6.65 -5.02 -5.85
C ILE A 74 -5.99 -6.17 -5.09
N ILE A 75 -6.81 -7.08 -4.58
CA ILE A 75 -6.36 -8.32 -3.96
C ILE A 75 -6.68 -9.46 -4.92
N ARG A 76 -5.66 -10.23 -5.29
CA ARG A 76 -5.81 -11.39 -6.17
C ARG A 76 -5.26 -12.63 -5.48
N LYS A 77 -5.96 -13.75 -5.63
CA LYS A 77 -5.37 -15.06 -5.34
C LYS A 77 -4.49 -15.44 -6.51
N GLN A 78 -3.19 -15.56 -6.28
CA GLN A 78 -2.29 -16.14 -7.26
C GLN A 78 -2.36 -17.65 -7.11
N ASN A 79 -2.96 -18.31 -8.10
CA ASN A 79 -2.82 -19.76 -8.24
C ASN A 79 -1.54 -20.00 -9.03
N ASP A 80 -0.74 -20.98 -8.61
CA ASP A 80 0.34 -21.52 -9.45
C ASP A 80 -0.24 -22.21 -10.69
#